data_AF-A0AAV5K4J2-F1
#
_entry.id   AF-A0AAV5K4J2-F1
#
_cell.length_a   1.000
_cell.length_b   1.000
_cell.length_c   1.000
_cell.angle_alpha   90.00
_cell.angle_beta   90.00
_cell.angle_gamma   90.00
#
_symmetry.space_group_name_H-M   'P 1'
#
loop_
_entity.id
_entity.type
_entity.pdbx_description
1 polymer ?
#
loop_
_entity_poly.entity_id
_entity_poly.type
_entity_poly.pdbx_seq_one_letter_code
_entity_poly.pdbx_strand_id
1 'polypeptide(L)'
;MIDLASSMIKEGRGSELMPNEADPSAPITAYRYHSLCAYMGDDDMFSSDLSDDQLKQRLGHMTTIPCQVIFSMADEYVPEYVDKKSLVARLCRALGDAEKVEIEYGNHSLSNRVEEAVRAMVDFVKRDGPKGWDDPWN
;
A
#
# COMPACT_ATOMS: atom_id res chain seq x y z
N MET A 1 9.74 -11.34 17.82
CA MET A 1 10.79 -10.96 16.84
C MET A 1 11.02 -9.46 16.75
N ILE A 2 9.99 -8.62 16.83
CA ILE A 2 10.15 -7.15 16.81
C ILE A 2 11.03 -6.62 17.94
N ASP A 3 11.00 -7.22 19.14
CA ASP A 3 11.87 -6.82 20.26
C ASP A 3 13.36 -7.06 19.96
N LEU A 4 13.68 -8.14 19.23
CA LEU A 4 15.04 -8.43 18.79
C LEU A 4 15.51 -7.38 17.80
N ALA A 5 14.69 -7.09 16.77
CA ALA A 5 14.98 -6.05 15.80
C ALA A 5 15.21 -4.70 16.49
N SER A 6 14.35 -4.36 17.46
CA SER A 6 14.47 -3.14 18.27
C SER A 6 15.78 -3.08 19.06
N SER A 7 16.20 -4.21 19.64
CA SER A 7 17.46 -4.31 20.39
C SER A 7 18.68 -4.14 19.48
N MET A 8 18.68 -4.83 18.33
CA MET A 8 19.75 -4.71 17.33
C MET A 8 19.88 -3.28 16.81
N ILE A 9 18.77 -2.58 16.57
CA ILE A 9 18.79 -1.16 16.16
C ILE A 9 19.44 -0.29 17.25
N LYS A 10 19.07 -0.48 18.53
CA LYS A 10 19.66 0.26 19.67
C LYS A 10 21.16 0.01 19.82
N GLU A 11 21.63 -1.16 19.45
CA GLU A 11 23.05 -1.54 19.43
C GLU A 11 23.82 -1.01 18.21
N GLY A 12 23.17 -0.26 17.30
CA GLY A 12 23.79 0.23 16.06
C GLY A 12 23.86 -0.82 14.95
N ARG A 13 23.15 -1.93 15.10
CA ARG A 13 23.16 -3.11 14.21
C ARG A 13 21.92 -3.19 13.32
N GLY A 14 21.27 -2.04 13.05
CA GLY A 14 20.05 -1.99 12.25
C GLY A 14 20.18 -2.56 10.83
N SER A 15 21.37 -2.46 10.24
CA SER A 15 21.66 -2.99 8.90
C SER A 15 22.04 -4.47 8.88
N GLU A 16 22.18 -5.12 10.04
CA GLU A 16 22.46 -6.55 10.10
C GLU A 16 21.22 -7.39 9.83
N LEU A 17 21.44 -8.59 9.27
CA LEU A 17 20.37 -9.54 8.99
C LEU A 17 19.77 -10.10 10.28
N MET A 18 18.45 -10.22 10.28
CA MET A 18 17.70 -10.95 11.29
C MET A 18 17.81 -12.47 11.08
N PRO A 19 17.52 -13.29 12.11
CA PRO A 19 17.38 -14.73 11.96
C PRO A 19 16.37 -15.12 10.89
N ASN A 20 16.54 -16.31 10.30
CA ASN A 20 15.68 -16.82 9.21
C ASN A 20 14.20 -16.93 9.62
N GLU A 21 13.91 -17.08 10.91
CA GLU A 21 12.55 -17.11 11.46
C GLU A 21 11.83 -15.76 11.36
N ALA A 22 12.55 -14.66 11.14
CA ALA A 22 11.95 -13.35 10.95
C ALA A 22 11.20 -13.27 9.61
N ASP A 23 11.80 -13.76 8.54
CA ASP A 23 11.17 -13.92 7.23
C ASP A 23 11.79 -15.13 6.52
N PRO A 24 11.08 -16.29 6.50
CA PRO A 24 11.57 -17.48 5.82
C PRO A 24 11.65 -17.36 4.29
N SER A 25 11.02 -16.33 3.72
CA SER A 25 10.93 -16.15 2.26
C SER A 25 12.08 -15.30 1.69
N ALA A 26 12.64 -14.39 2.49
CA ALA A 26 13.72 -13.51 2.07
C ALA A 26 14.58 -13.02 3.25
N PRO A 27 15.90 -12.80 3.06
CA PRO A 27 16.73 -12.14 4.06
C PRO A 27 16.22 -10.72 4.36
N ILE A 28 16.11 -10.38 5.64
CA ILE A 28 15.63 -9.07 6.09
C ILE A 28 16.55 -8.49 7.17
N THR A 29 16.81 -7.18 7.11
CA THR A 29 17.60 -6.50 8.13
C THR A 29 16.77 -6.20 9.37
N ALA A 30 17.42 -5.97 10.52
CA ALA A 30 16.74 -5.56 11.75
C ALA A 30 15.91 -4.29 11.55
N TYR A 31 16.45 -3.29 10.85
CA TYR A 31 15.74 -2.06 10.54
C TYR A 31 14.50 -2.30 9.68
N ARG A 32 14.60 -3.07 8.58
CA ARG A 32 13.46 -3.32 7.71
C ARG A 32 12.39 -4.18 8.38
N TYR A 33 12.79 -5.17 9.18
CA TYR A 33 11.84 -5.96 9.96
C TYR A 33 11.06 -5.09 10.97
N HIS A 34 11.76 -4.21 11.69
CA HIS A 34 11.11 -3.26 12.59
C HIS A 34 10.18 -2.31 11.82
N SER A 35 10.62 -1.78 10.68
CA SER A 35 9.82 -0.89 9.84
C SER A 35 8.49 -1.50 9.39
N LEU A 36 8.48 -2.79 9.06
CA LEU A 36 7.27 -3.53 8.66
C LEU A 36 6.34 -3.89 9.82
N CYS A 37 6.90 -4.22 10.99
CA CYS A 37 6.12 -4.77 12.11
C CYS A 37 5.71 -3.75 13.17
N ALA A 38 6.41 -2.62 13.27
CA ALA A 38 6.10 -1.60 14.24
C ALA A 38 4.86 -0.81 13.83
N TYR A 39 3.97 -0.55 14.79
CA TYR A 39 2.89 0.42 14.59
C TYR A 39 3.50 1.79 14.30
N MET A 40 3.04 2.45 13.24
CA MET A 40 3.66 3.67 12.72
C MET A 40 5.15 3.48 12.37
N GLY A 41 5.56 2.27 11.98
CA GLY A 41 6.83 2.03 11.30
C GLY A 41 6.91 2.78 9.95
N ASP A 42 8.07 2.79 9.32
CA ASP A 42 8.26 3.54 8.08
C ASP A 42 7.49 2.92 6.90
N ASP A 43 7.29 1.59 6.91
CA ASP A 43 6.50 0.86 5.91
C ASP A 43 5.00 0.75 6.29
N ASP A 44 4.59 1.21 7.47
CA ASP A 44 3.19 1.15 7.95
C ASP A 44 2.35 2.31 7.37
N MET A 45 1.99 2.16 6.09
CA MET A 45 1.33 3.20 5.30
C MET A 45 -0.17 3.00 5.11
N PHE A 46 -0.64 1.75 5.20
CA PHE A 46 -1.99 1.35 4.74
C PHE A 46 -2.80 0.57 5.78
N SER A 47 -2.33 0.49 7.02
CA SER A 47 -3.00 -0.32 8.05
C SER A 47 -4.37 0.25 8.42
N SER A 48 -5.33 -0.65 8.64
CA SER A 48 -6.73 -0.29 8.86
C SER A 48 -7.01 0.38 10.21
N ASP A 49 -6.10 0.21 11.16
CA ASP A 49 -6.16 0.74 12.53
C ASP A 49 -5.42 2.08 12.69
N LEU A 50 -4.75 2.59 11.64
CA LEU A 50 -4.30 3.98 11.61
C LEU A 50 -5.52 4.90 11.66
N SER A 51 -5.45 5.98 12.44
CA SER A 51 -6.46 7.05 12.46
C SER A 51 -6.43 7.88 11.17
N ASP A 52 -7.49 8.66 10.91
CA ASP A 52 -7.55 9.55 9.74
C ASP A 52 -6.42 10.58 9.73
N ASP A 53 -6.01 11.09 10.90
CA ASP A 53 -4.88 12.02 11.03
C ASP A 53 -3.54 11.35 10.73
N GLN A 54 -3.34 10.09 11.17
CA GLN A 54 -2.14 9.32 10.83
C GLN A 54 -2.09 8.99 9.34
N LEU A 55 -3.21 8.58 8.73
CA LEU A 55 -3.28 8.37 7.29
C LEU A 55 -2.97 9.66 6.52
N LYS A 56 -3.48 10.81 6.98
CA LYS A 56 -3.17 12.10 6.39
C LYS A 56 -1.69 12.47 6.54
N GLN A 57 -1.08 12.19 7.69
CA GLN A 57 0.35 12.39 7.90
C GLN A 57 1.19 11.54 6.93
N ARG A 58 0.78 10.29 6.68
CA ARG A 58 1.49 9.36 5.80
C ARG A 58 1.28 9.66 4.32
N LEU A 59 0.04 9.88 3.89
CA LEU A 59 -0.36 9.90 2.49
C LEU A 59 -0.72 11.28 1.96
N GLY A 60 -0.91 12.27 2.84
CA GLY A 60 -1.40 13.61 2.47
C GLY A 60 -0.50 14.39 1.52
N HIS A 61 0.78 14.03 1.41
CA HIS A 61 1.70 14.60 0.42
C HIS A 61 1.26 14.31 -1.03
N MET A 62 0.48 13.25 -1.25
CA MET A 62 -0.04 12.87 -2.56
C MET A 62 -1.25 13.70 -3.01
N THR A 63 -1.87 14.50 -2.13
CA THR A 63 -3.09 15.28 -2.42
C THR A 63 -2.97 16.28 -3.57
N THR A 64 -1.75 16.55 -4.04
CA THR A 64 -1.45 17.45 -5.16
C THR A 64 -1.29 16.72 -6.50
N ILE A 65 -1.35 15.39 -6.51
CA ILE A 65 -1.13 14.53 -7.66
C ILE A 65 -2.42 13.71 -7.89
N PRO A 66 -2.96 13.63 -9.12
CA PRO A 66 -4.05 12.72 -9.41
C PRO A 66 -3.69 11.28 -9.00
N CYS A 67 -4.50 10.69 -8.14
CA CYS A 67 -4.26 9.35 -7.61
C CYS A 67 -5.46 8.45 -7.89
N GLN A 68 -5.18 7.15 -8.10
CA GLN A 68 -6.18 6.10 -8.16
C GLN A 68 -5.76 4.97 -7.18
N VAL A 69 -6.71 4.48 -6.40
CA VAL A 69 -6.57 3.30 -5.54
C VAL A 69 -7.36 2.16 -6.16
N ILE A 70 -6.64 1.17 -6.69
CA ILE A 70 -7.21 -0.08 -7.17
C ILE A 70 -7.03 -1.13 -6.07
N PHE A 71 -8.15 -1.62 -5.52
CA PHE A 71 -8.12 -2.54 -4.38
C PHE A 71 -8.72 -3.91 -4.72
N SER A 72 -7.96 -4.96 -4.41
CA SER A 72 -8.37 -6.36 -4.53
C SER A 72 -9.31 -6.76 -3.39
N MET A 73 -10.61 -6.87 -3.67
CA MET A 73 -11.59 -7.16 -2.62
C MET A 73 -11.51 -8.61 -2.11
N ALA A 74 -10.96 -9.53 -2.91
CA ALA A 74 -10.68 -10.91 -2.52
C ALA A 74 -9.20 -11.16 -2.15
N ASP A 75 -8.44 -10.10 -1.81
CA ASP A 75 -7.05 -10.24 -1.35
C ASP A 75 -6.95 -11.14 -0.11
N GLU A 76 -6.17 -12.21 -0.25
CA GLU A 76 -5.93 -13.26 0.74
C GLU A 76 -4.98 -12.87 1.88
N TYR A 77 -4.22 -11.79 1.74
CA TYR A 77 -3.31 -11.28 2.78
C TYR A 77 -3.96 -10.21 3.66
N VAL A 78 -5.08 -9.64 3.22
CA VAL A 78 -5.86 -8.71 4.05
C VAL A 78 -6.71 -9.52 5.04
N PRO A 79 -6.55 -9.35 6.36
CA PRO A 79 -7.28 -10.13 7.34
C PRO A 79 -8.81 -10.01 7.20
N GLU A 80 -9.54 -11.09 7.46
CA GLU A 80 -11.01 -11.14 7.31
C GLU A 80 -11.75 -10.10 8.18
N TYR A 81 -11.18 -9.70 9.31
CA TYR A 81 -11.78 -8.71 10.21
C TYR A 81 -11.71 -7.28 9.66
N VAL A 82 -10.91 -7.03 8.63
CA VAL A 82 -10.74 -5.69 8.06
C VAL A 82 -11.91 -5.37 7.13
N ASP A 83 -12.63 -4.29 7.43
CA ASP A 83 -13.58 -3.70 6.49
C ASP A 83 -12.84 -3.04 5.33
N LYS A 84 -12.63 -3.81 4.26
CA LYS A 84 -11.94 -3.37 3.03
C LYS A 84 -12.59 -2.13 2.42
N LYS A 85 -13.92 -2.02 2.42
CA LYS A 85 -14.62 -0.86 1.81
C LYS A 85 -14.39 0.41 2.62
N SER A 86 -14.46 0.31 3.94
CA SER A 86 -14.14 1.42 4.84
C SER A 86 -12.68 1.83 4.71
N LEU A 87 -11.76 0.86 4.70
CA LEU A 87 -10.33 1.10 4.51
C LEU A 87 -10.05 1.87 3.20
N VAL A 88 -10.53 1.37 2.07
CA VAL A 88 -10.30 2.01 0.76
C VAL A 88 -10.87 3.42 0.73
N ALA A 89 -12.07 3.65 1.29
CA ALA A 89 -12.65 4.99 1.36
C ALA A 89 -11.77 5.97 2.18
N ARG A 90 -11.20 5.50 3.30
CA ARG A 90 -10.30 6.31 4.13
C ARG A 90 -8.97 6.60 3.45
N LEU A 91 -8.39 5.60 2.76
CA LEU A 91 -7.19 5.78 1.95
C LEU A 91 -7.41 6.80 0.83
N CYS A 92 -8.50 6.68 0.08
CA CYS A 92 -8.82 7.62 -1.00
C CYS A 92 -8.93 9.07 -0.48
N ARG A 93 -9.59 9.26 0.67
CA ARG A 93 -9.68 10.58 1.31
C ARG A 93 -8.31 11.11 1.73
N ALA A 94 -7.48 10.27 2.34
CA ALA A 94 -6.13 10.67 2.77
C ALA A 94 -5.22 11.04 1.59
N LEU A 95 -5.46 10.45 0.41
CA LEU A 95 -4.76 10.70 -0.84
C LEU A 95 -5.34 11.89 -1.64
N GLY A 96 -6.24 12.70 -1.07
CA GLY A 96 -6.83 13.86 -1.75
C GLY A 96 -7.99 13.49 -2.65
N ASP A 97 -8.91 12.68 -2.13
CA ASP A 97 -10.08 12.16 -2.86
C ASP A 97 -9.71 11.40 -4.13
N ALA A 98 -8.71 10.52 -4.00
CA ALA A 98 -8.25 9.63 -5.06
C ALA A 98 -9.41 8.81 -5.66
N GLU A 99 -9.33 8.52 -6.96
CA GLU A 99 -10.32 7.67 -7.61
C GLU A 99 -10.25 6.26 -7.02
N LYS A 100 -11.43 5.72 -6.68
CA LYS A 100 -11.56 4.41 -6.09
C LYS A 100 -11.99 3.37 -7.12
N VAL A 101 -11.25 2.28 -7.21
CA VAL A 101 -11.61 1.09 -8.00
C VAL A 101 -11.58 -0.14 -7.09
N GLU A 102 -12.73 -0.81 -6.96
CA GLU A 102 -12.87 -2.04 -6.18
C GLU A 102 -12.99 -3.23 -7.15
N ILE A 103 -12.02 -4.14 -7.14
CA ILE A 103 -12.04 -5.35 -7.96
C ILE A 103 -12.60 -6.50 -7.10
N GLU A 104 -13.90 -6.77 -7.24
CA GLU A 104 -14.71 -7.61 -6.33
C GLU A 104 -14.09 -8.99 -6.04
N TYR A 105 -13.51 -9.63 -7.05
CA TYR A 105 -12.95 -10.99 -6.95
C TYR A 105 -11.45 -11.06 -7.22
N GLY A 106 -10.75 -9.92 -7.17
CA GLY A 106 -9.31 -9.86 -7.39
C GLY A 106 -8.53 -10.45 -6.22
N ASN A 107 -7.59 -11.35 -6.50
CA ASN A 107 -6.59 -11.80 -5.52
C ASN A 107 -5.50 -10.74 -5.29
N HIS A 108 -4.59 -10.98 -4.37
CA HIS A 108 -3.53 -10.03 -4.01
C HIS A 108 -2.74 -9.49 -5.21
N SER A 109 -2.41 -10.38 -6.15
CA SER A 109 -1.63 -10.03 -7.34
C SER A 109 -2.47 -9.55 -8.53
N LEU A 110 -3.81 -9.52 -8.39
CA LEU A 110 -4.76 -9.31 -9.48
C LEU A 110 -4.56 -10.25 -10.69
N SER A 111 -3.84 -11.35 -10.50
CA SER A 111 -3.49 -12.29 -11.58
C SER A 111 -4.71 -13.01 -12.16
N ASN A 112 -5.83 -13.04 -11.44
CA ASN A 112 -7.11 -13.55 -11.90
C ASN A 112 -8.05 -12.47 -12.47
N ARG A 113 -7.64 -11.20 -12.48
CA ARG A 113 -8.43 -10.02 -12.88
C ARG A 113 -7.62 -8.99 -13.67
N VAL A 114 -6.62 -9.46 -14.43
CA VAL A 114 -5.68 -8.62 -15.18
C VAL A 114 -6.39 -7.64 -16.13
N GLU A 115 -7.40 -8.09 -16.88
CA GLU A 115 -8.11 -7.23 -17.84
C GLU A 115 -8.84 -6.06 -17.15
N GLU A 116 -9.47 -6.32 -16.00
CA GLU A 116 -10.16 -5.29 -15.21
C GLU A 116 -9.17 -4.28 -14.64
N ALA A 117 -8.06 -4.77 -14.08
CA ALA A 117 -7.00 -3.92 -13.52
C ALA A 117 -6.35 -3.04 -14.60
N VAL A 118 -5.99 -3.62 -15.76
CA VAL A 118 -5.40 -2.87 -16.88
C VAL A 118 -6.37 -1.83 -17.41
N ARG A 119 -7.66 -2.18 -17.57
CA ARG A 119 -8.67 -1.22 -18.02
C ARG A 119 -8.78 -0.03 -17.07
N ALA A 120 -8.86 -0.28 -15.76
CA ALA A 120 -8.93 0.77 -14.75
C ALA A 120 -7.73 1.74 -14.82
N MET A 121 -6.51 1.20 -14.96
CA MET A 121 -5.29 1.99 -15.09
C MET A 121 -5.27 2.81 -16.39
N VAL A 122 -5.63 2.19 -17.52
CA VAL A 122 -5.64 2.86 -18.82
C VAL A 122 -6.68 3.96 -18.87
N ASP A 123 -7.90 3.71 -18.37
CA ASP A 123 -8.97 4.69 -18.34
C ASP A 123 -8.59 5.91 -17.48
N PHE A 124 -7.94 5.68 -16.33
CA PHE A 124 -7.41 6.73 -15.47
C PHE A 124 -6.36 7.60 -16.19
N VAL A 125 -5.33 6.97 -16.74
CA VAL A 125 -4.25 7.67 -17.45
C VAL A 125 -4.77 8.40 -18.68
N LYS A 126 -5.70 7.81 -19.43
CA LYS A 126 -6.30 8.46 -20.61
C LYS A 126 -7.16 9.65 -20.21
N ARG A 127 -7.94 9.56 -19.13
CA ARG A 127 -8.83 10.64 -18.70
C ARG A 127 -8.04 11.87 -18.30
N ASP A 128 -6.99 11.68 -17.51
CA ASP A 128 -6.24 12.74 -16.86
C ASP A 128 -4.89 13.06 -17.56
N GLY A 129 -4.59 12.36 -18.67
CA GLY A 129 -3.43 12.59 -19.52
C GLY A 129 -3.61 13.72 -20.57
N PRO A 130 -2.54 14.07 -21.30
CA PRO A 130 -2.57 15.11 -22.34
C PRO A 130 -3.68 14.86 -23.37
N LYS A 131 -4.35 15.93 -23.79
CA LYS A 131 -5.42 15.90 -24.81
C LYS A 131 -4.95 16.59 -26.08
N GLY A 132 -5.46 16.14 -27.23
CA GLY A 132 -5.20 16.78 -28.53
C GLY A 132 -3.98 16.20 -29.24
N TRP A 133 -3.13 17.05 -29.81
CA TRP A 133 -1.97 16.60 -30.61
C TRP A 133 -0.95 15.81 -29.77
N ASP A 134 -0.85 16.12 -28.47
CA ASP A 134 0.07 15.42 -27.56
C ASP A 134 -0.53 14.14 -26.94
N ASP A 135 -1.71 13.69 -27.40
CA ASP A 135 -2.35 12.47 -26.91
C ASP A 135 -1.72 11.23 -27.57
N PRO A 136 -0.95 10.40 -26.82
CA PRO A 136 -0.32 9.20 -27.36
C PRO A 136 -1.31 8.05 -27.61
N TRP A 137 -2.60 8.24 -27.28
CA TRP A 137 -3.64 7.23 -27.37
C TRP A 137 -4.64 7.44 -28.51
N ASN A 138 -4.49 8.52 -29.30
CA ASN A 138 -5.24 8.76 -30.54
C ASN A 138 -4.62 8.06 -31.75
#